data_AF-A0A349FH02-F1
#
_entry.id   AF-A0A349FH02-F1
#
_cell.length_a   1.000
_cell.length_b   1.000
_cell.length_c   1.000
_cell.angle_alpha   90.00
_cell.angle_beta   90.00
_cell.angle_gamma   90.00
#
_symmetry.space_group_name_H-M   'P 1'
#
loop_
_entity.id
_entity.type
_entity.pdbx_description
1 polymer ?
#
loop_
_entity_poly.entity_id
_entity_poly.type
_entity_poly.pdbx_seq_one_letter_code
_entity_poly.pdbx_strand_id
1 'polypeptide(L)'
;MLSEYEYQALILSLKVSLYAVVWLIPLGISLAWLLAKKQFVGKSIIDSLIHLPLVLPPVVIGYLLLVVMGRKGVIGEWLYDLFGFSFAFNWKG
;
A
#
# COMPACT_ATOMS: atom_id res chain seq x y z
N MET A 1 -15.38 -16.83 -25.36
CA MET A 1 -14.26 -15.89 -25.56
C MET A 1 -14.43 -14.78 -24.53
N LEU A 2 -13.35 -14.39 -23.84
CA LEU A 2 -13.40 -13.24 -22.94
C LEU A 2 -13.67 -11.96 -23.75
N SER A 3 -14.45 -11.05 -23.18
CA SER A 3 -14.62 -9.70 -23.69
C SER A 3 -13.31 -8.92 -23.58
N GLU A 4 -13.18 -7.88 -24.39
CA GLU A 4 -12.01 -6.99 -24.38
C GLU A 4 -11.80 -6.34 -23.01
N TYR A 5 -12.89 -5.99 -22.31
CA TYR A 5 -12.85 -5.44 -20.94
C TYR A 5 -12.31 -6.44 -19.92
N GLU A 6 -12.72 -7.71 -19.99
CA GLU A 6 -12.21 -8.75 -19.08
C GLU A 6 -10.72 -8.98 -19.29
N TYR A 7 -10.24 -8.95 -20.53
CA TYR A 7 -8.83 -9.07 -20.84
C TYR A 7 -8.00 -7.90 -20.28
N GLN A 8 -8.50 -6.67 -20.44
CA GLN A 8 -7.87 -5.48 -19.87
C GLN A 8 -7.82 -5.52 -18.34
N ALA A 9 -8.92 -5.93 -17.69
CA ALA A 9 -8.99 -6.06 -16.24
C ALA A 9 -8.00 -7.10 -15.71
N LEU A 10 -7.85 -8.23 -16.39
CA LEU A 10 -6.88 -9.27 -16.04
C LEU A 10 -5.44 -8.77 -16.15
N ILE A 11 -5.07 -8.13 -17.26
CA ILE A 11 -3.72 -7.57 -17.46
C ILE A 11 -3.42 -6.51 -16.40
N LEU A 12 -4.36 -5.61 -16.13
CA LEU A 12 -4.17 -4.56 -15.13
C LEU A 12 -3.96 -5.16 -13.73
N SER A 13 -4.78 -6.14 -13.35
CA SER A 13 -4.66 -6.83 -12.05
C SER A 13 -3.32 -7.56 -11.91
N LEU A 14 -2.87 -8.22 -12.98
CA LEU A 14 -1.58 -8.90 -13.01
C LEU A 14 -0.43 -7.89 -12.88
N LYS A 15 -0.50 -6.78 -13.61
CA LYS A 15 0.49 -5.71 -13.56
C LYS A 15 0.59 -5.12 -12.15
N VAL A 16 -0.54 -4.72 -11.57
CA VAL A 16 -0.60 -4.11 -10.23
C VAL A 16 -0.10 -5.09 -9.17
N SER A 17 -0.53 -6.35 -9.19
CA SER A 17 -0.08 -7.35 -8.23
C SER A 17 1.41 -7.66 -8.35
N LEU A 18 1.96 -7.72 -9.56
CA LEU A 18 3.39 -7.92 -9.78
C LEU A 18 4.23 -6.77 -9.20
N TYR A 19 3.85 -5.52 -9.48
CA TYR A 19 4.53 -4.37 -8.87
C TYR A 19 4.43 -4.40 -7.35
N ALA A 20 3.25 -4.66 -6.80
CA ALA A 20 3.06 -4.74 -5.35
C ALA A 20 4.00 -5.81 -4.73
N VAL A 21 4.07 -7.01 -5.30
CA VAL A 21 4.93 -8.10 -4.80
C VAL A 21 6.41 -7.72 -4.89
N VAL A 22 6.86 -7.20 -6.03
CA VAL A 22 8.28 -6.83 -6.24
C VAL A 22 8.74 -5.79 -5.22
N TRP A 23 7.90 -4.81 -4.90
CA TRP A 23 8.23 -3.78 -3.92
C TRP A 23 8.05 -4.25 -2.46
N LEU A 24 7.04 -5.06 -2.17
CA LEU A 24 6.74 -5.51 -0.81
C LEU A 24 7.68 -6.61 -0.32
N ILE A 25 8.15 -7.52 -1.19
CA ILE A 25 9.07 -8.60 -0.79
C ILE A 25 10.33 -8.07 -0.08
N PRO A 26 11.14 -7.18 -0.67
CA PRO A 26 12.38 -6.73 -0.02
C PRO A 26 12.12 -5.98 1.28
N LEU A 27 11.06 -5.16 1.33
CA LEU A 27 10.66 -4.42 2.53
C LEU A 27 10.17 -5.36 3.63
N GLY A 28 9.28 -6.29 3.29
CA GLY A 28 8.71 -7.27 4.21
C GLY A 28 9.77 -8.20 4.78
N ILE A 29 10.68 -8.72 3.95
CA ILE A 29 11.79 -9.57 4.41
C ILE A 29 12.72 -8.78 5.33
N SER A 30 13.05 -7.53 4.98
CA SER A 30 13.95 -6.69 5.79
C SER A 30 13.34 -6.40 7.17
N LEU A 31 12.05 -6.06 7.23
CA LEU A 31 11.33 -5.82 8.48
C LEU A 31 11.20 -7.11 9.30
N ALA A 32 10.83 -8.23 8.67
CA ALA A 32 10.73 -9.52 9.35
C ALA A 32 12.07 -9.95 9.94
N TRP A 33 13.16 -9.80 9.19
CA TRP A 33 14.51 -10.09 9.67
C TRP A 33 14.90 -9.18 10.84
N LEU A 34 14.62 -7.87 10.75
CA LEU A 34 14.90 -6.91 11.81
C LEU A 34 14.15 -7.26 13.10
N LEU A 35 12.85 -7.55 13.01
CA LEU A 35 12.02 -7.93 14.16
C LEU A 35 12.41 -9.28 14.74
N ALA A 36 12.81 -10.25 13.91
CA ALA A 36 13.26 -11.56 14.38
C ALA A 36 14.61 -11.50 15.09
N LYS A 37 15.55 -10.68 14.59
CA LYS A 37 16.96 -10.68 15.06
C LYS A 37 17.28 -9.64 16.11
N LYS A 38 16.57 -8.49 16.14
CA LYS A 38 16.90 -7.39 17.07
C LYS A 38 15.84 -7.24 18.16
N GLN A 39 16.30 -6.83 19.33
CA GLN A 39 15.46 -6.37 20.45
C GLN A 39 15.74 -4.87 20.62
N PHE A 40 14.73 -4.03 20.41
CA PHE A 40 14.83 -2.58 20.52
C PHE A 40 13.53 -2.01 21.09
N VAL A 41 13.60 -0.84 21.74
CA VAL A 41 12.50 -0.28 22.52
C VAL A 41 11.21 -0.07 21.70
N GLY A 42 11.31 0.25 20.41
CA GLY A 42 10.17 0.45 19.50
C GLY A 42 9.62 -0.82 18.83
N LYS A 43 10.16 -2.01 19.14
CA LYS A 43 9.84 -3.26 18.43
C LYS A 43 8.36 -3.61 18.49
N SER A 44 7.74 -3.52 19.66
CA SER A 44 6.33 -3.86 19.87
C SER A 44 5.39 -2.92 19.09
N ILE A 45 5.75 -1.65 18.95
CA ILE A 45 4.97 -0.67 18.16
C ILE A 45 5.01 -1.06 16.68
N ILE A 46 6.20 -1.32 16.13
CA ILE A 46 6.35 -1.71 14.72
C ILE A 46 5.62 -3.03 14.44
N ASP A 47 5.77 -4.01 15.33
CA ASP A 47 5.09 -5.30 15.22
C ASP A 47 3.56 -5.13 15.21
N SER A 48 3.03 -4.30 16.11
CA SER A 48 1.59 -4.00 16.16
C SER A 48 1.11 -3.29 14.89
N LEU A 49 1.87 -2.32 14.37
CA LEU A 49 1.53 -1.61 13.14
C LEU A 49 1.49 -2.52 11.92
N ILE A 50 2.39 -3.51 11.83
CA ILE A 50 2.40 -4.49 10.74
C ILE A 50 1.19 -5.41 10.81
N HIS A 51 0.75 -5.79 12.01
CA HIS A 51 -0.42 -6.65 12.20
C HIS A 51 -1.76 -5.91 12.15
N LEU A 52 -1.75 -4.60 12.35
CA LEU A 52 -2.95 -3.77 12.39
C LEU A 52 -3.88 -3.95 11.16
N PRO A 53 -3.37 -3.99 9.90
CA PRO A 53 -4.23 -4.17 8.74
C PRO A 53 -4.93 -5.53 8.67
N LEU A 54 -4.39 -6.55 9.34
CA LEU A 54 -4.97 -7.90 9.37
C LEU A 54 -6.15 -7.99 10.35
N VAL A 55 -6.16 -7.16 11.40
CA VAL A 55 -7.25 -7.12 12.40
C VAL A 55 -8.33 -6.11 12.04
N LEU A 56 -8.00 -5.10 11.24
CA LEU A 56 -8.97 -4.09 10.79
C LEU A 56 -9.83 -4.60 9.62
N PRO A 57 -11.12 -4.22 9.55
CA PRO A 57 -11.93 -4.48 8.37
C PRO A 57 -11.33 -3.83 7.11
N PRO A 58 -11.40 -4.48 5.94
CA PRO A 58 -10.79 -3.96 4.71
C PRO A 58 -11.34 -2.59 4.29
N VAL A 59 -12.60 -2.31 4.64
CA VAL A 59 -13.24 -1.01 4.38
C VAL A 59 -12.54 0.12 5.16
N VAL A 60 -12.10 -0.15 6.40
CA VAL A 60 -11.37 0.84 7.21
C VAL A 60 -10.01 1.14 6.59
N ILE A 61 -9.33 0.11 6.07
CA ILE A 61 -8.06 0.28 5.36
C ILE A 61 -8.25 1.16 4.12
N GLY A 62 -9.28 0.88 3.32
CA GLY A 62 -9.63 1.71 2.16
C GLY A 62 -9.91 3.16 2.54
N TYR A 63 -10.68 3.40 3.60
CA TYR A 63 -10.97 4.75 4.07
C TYR A 63 -9.73 5.49 4.57
N LEU A 64 -8.86 4.84 5.35
CA LEU A 64 -7.60 5.42 5.81
C LEU A 64 -6.70 5.81 4.64
N LEU A 65 -6.59 4.95 3.63
CA LEU A 65 -5.85 5.28 2.42
C LEU A 65 -6.46 6.49 1.71
N LEU A 66 -7.78 6.58 1.58
CA LEU A 66 -8.44 7.74 0.97
C LEU A 66 -8.19 9.05 1.75
N VAL A 67 -8.25 9.00 3.08
CA VAL A 67 -8.02 10.19 3.93
C VAL A 67 -6.56 10.65 3.85
N VAL A 68 -5.61 9.72 3.77
CA VAL A 68 -4.17 10.05 3.79
C VAL A 68 -3.62 10.36 2.39
N MET A 69 -4.01 9.59 1.37
CA MET A 69 -3.59 9.72 -0.03
C MET A 69 -4.48 10.66 -0.85
N GLY A 70 -5.65 11.05 -0.33
CA GLY A 70 -6.54 11.99 -0.99
C GLY A 70 -5.88 13.36 -1.20
N ARG A 71 -6.40 14.17 -2.12
CA ARG A 71 -5.79 15.47 -2.49
C ARG A 71 -5.56 16.44 -1.31
N LYS A 72 -6.40 16.35 -0.27
CA LYS A 72 -6.28 17.13 0.98
C LYS A 72 -5.75 16.29 2.15
N GLY A 73 -5.22 15.11 1.86
CA GLY A 73 -4.63 14.21 2.85
C GLY A 73 -3.18 14.59 3.10
N VAL A 74 -2.66 14.25 4.28
CA VAL A 74 -1.30 14.65 4.71
C VAL A 74 -0.23 14.24 3.70
N ILE A 75 -0.37 13.07 3.07
CA ILE A 75 0.58 12.58 2.08
C ILE A 75 0.16 13.02 0.67
N GLY A 76 -1.14 12.98 0.34
CA GLY A 76 -1.63 13.35 -0.99
C GLY A 76 -1.43 14.83 -1.34
N GLU A 77 -1.59 15.74 -0.38
CA GLU A 77 -1.31 17.17 -0.54
C GLU A 77 0.19 17.41 -0.76
N TRP A 78 1.04 16.80 0.07
CA TRP A 78 2.49 16.88 -0.06
C TRP A 78 3.00 16.36 -1.42
N LEU A 79 2.45 15.24 -1.91
CA LEU A 79 2.78 14.72 -3.24
C LEU A 79 2.29 15.62 -4.38
N TYR A 80 1.12 16.23 -4.21
CA TYR A 80 0.57 17.16 -5.18
C TYR A 80 1.44 18.42 -5.30
N ASP A 81 1.90 18.96 -4.18
CA ASP A 81 2.72 20.17 -4.17
C ASP A 81 4.12 19.94 -4.76
N LEU A 82 4.71 18.77 -4.53
CA LEU A 82 6.06 18.46 -5.03
C LEU A 82 6.08 17.97 -6.48
N PHE A 83 5.09 17.17 -6.88
CA PHE A 83 5.12 16.45 -8.16
C PHE A 83 3.91 16.72 -9.06
N GLY A 84 2.89 17.44 -8.58
CA GLY A 84 1.63 17.67 -9.30
C GLY A 84 0.76 16.41 -9.46
N PHE A 85 1.09 15.31 -8.78
CA PHE A 85 0.38 14.03 -8.89
C PHE A 85 -0.68 13.86 -7.79
N SER A 86 -1.81 13.24 -8.16
CA SER A 86 -2.88 12.85 -7.23
C SER A 86 -3.04 11.33 -7.25
N PHE A 87 -2.93 10.71 -6.07
CA PHE A 87 -3.04 9.27 -5.83
C PHE A 87 -4.47 8.79 -5.55
N ALA A 88 -5.47 9.66 -5.65
CA ALA A 88 -6.85 9.23 -5.51
C ALA A 88 -7.40 8.75 -6.86
N PHE A 89 -7.72 7.44 -6.96
CA PHE A 89 -8.47 6.80 -8.05
C PHE A 89 -7.76 6.70 -9.43
N ASN A 90 -6.45 6.42 -9.45
CA ASN A 90 -5.66 6.18 -10.65
C ASN A 90 -4.93 4.82 -10.58
N TRP A 91 -4.56 4.21 -11.71
CA TRP A 91 -3.70 3.02 -11.67
C TRP A 91 -2.26 3.35 -11.27
N LYS A 92 -1.86 4.63 -11.39
CA LYS A 92 -0.63 5.17 -10.81
C LYS A 92 -0.75 5.43 -9.31
N GLY A 93 -1.95 5.29 -8.74
CA GLY A 93 -2.31 5.59 -7.36
C GLY A 93 -3.80 5.47 -7.10
#